data_AF-A0A4R4ZDX6-F1
#
_entry.id   AF-A0A4R4ZDX6-F1
#
_cell.length_a   1.000
_cell.length_b   1.000
_cell.length_c   1.000
_cell.angle_alpha   90.00
_cell.angle_beta   90.00
_cell.angle_gamma   90.00
#
_symmetry.space_group_name_H-M   'P 1'
#
loop_
_entity.id
_entity.type
_entity.pdbx_description
1 polymer ?
#
loop_
_entity_poly.entity_id
_entity_poly.type
_entity_poly.pdbx_seq_one_letter_code
_entity_poly.pdbx_strand_id
1 'polypeptide(L)' 'MSSAERAADLRAQADALDALASLEAELTAAKAAYTANPNPETLAAKRAAMDNIREARSLTRTEGVSVGGDAYVDKEV' A
#
# COMPACT_ATOMS: atom_id res chain seq x y z
N MET A 1 -13.94 -23.01 4.06
CA MET A 1 -13.37 -22.25 2.94
C MET A 1 -13.60 -23.02 1.65
N SER A 2 -14.64 -22.65 0.92
CA SER A 2 -14.98 -23.21 -0.39
C SER A 2 -14.10 -22.59 -1.49
N SER A 3 -14.11 -23.20 -2.68
CA SER A 3 -13.42 -22.65 -3.86
C SER A 3 -13.96 -21.28 -4.26
N ALA A 4 -15.25 -21.02 -4.05
CA ALA A 4 -15.88 -19.73 -4.32
C ALA A 4 -15.42 -18.65 -3.33
N GLU A 5 -15.30 -19.00 -2.04
CA GLU A 5 -14.79 -18.09 -1.00
C GLU A 5 -13.34 -17.72 -1.28
N ARG A 6 -12.49 -18.70 -1.58
CA ARG A 6 -11.08 -18.44 -1.93
C ARG A 6 -10.93 -17.57 -3.19
N ALA A 7 -11.81 -17.73 -4.19
CA ALA A 7 -11.79 -16.90 -5.38
C ALA A 7 -12.28 -15.46 -5.13
N ALA A 8 -13.17 -15.26 -4.14
CA ALA A 8 -13.58 -13.92 -3.71
C ALA A 8 -12.43 -13.23 -2.97
N ASP A 9 -11.77 -13.94 -2.04
CA ASP A 9 -10.62 -13.42 -1.29
C ASP A 9 -9.51 -12.98 -2.25
N LEU A 10 -9.11 -13.84 -3.20
CA LEU A 10 -8.05 -13.51 -4.17
C LEU A 10 -8.36 -12.27 -5.03
N ARG A 11 -9.65 -12.03 -5.37
CA ARG A 11 -10.04 -10.80 -6.09
C ARG A 11 -9.90 -9.58 -5.21
N ALA A 12 -10.37 -9.64 -3.96
CA ALA A 12 -10.20 -8.54 -3.01
C ALA A 12 -8.71 -8.21 -2.77
N GLN A 13 -7.84 -9.22 -2.76
CA GLN A 13 -6.39 -9.01 -2.68
C GLN A 13 -5.83 -8.31 -3.92
N ALA A 14 -6.26 -8.71 -5.12
CA ALA A 14 -5.85 -8.06 -6.37
C ALA A 14 -6.29 -6.60 -6.40
N ASP A 15 -7.55 -6.31 -6.06
CA ASP A 15 -8.09 -4.95 -6.01
C ASP A 15 -7.33 -4.08 -5.01
N ALA A 16 -6.97 -4.63 -3.85
CA ALA A 16 -6.19 -3.94 -2.83
C ALA A 16 -4.74 -3.64 -3.30
N LEU A 17 -4.12 -4.56 -4.05
CA LEU A 17 -2.79 -4.35 -4.62
C LEU A 17 -2.81 -3.29 -5.73
N ASP A 18 -3.83 -3.28 -6.58
CA ASP A 18 -4.01 -2.26 -7.62
C ASP A 18 -4.24 -0.86 -7.03
N ALA A 19 -5.02 -0.78 -5.95
CA ALA A 19 -5.19 0.45 -5.19
C ALA A 19 -3.87 0.94 -4.58
N LEU A 20 -3.05 0.03 -4.01
CA LEU A 20 -1.72 0.37 -3.49
C LEU A 20 -0.78 0.88 -4.59
N ALA A 21 -0.77 0.26 -5.77
CA ALA A 21 0.04 0.70 -6.89
C ALA A 21 -0.33 2.12 -7.35
N SER A 22 -1.63 2.43 -7.37
CA SER A 22 -2.13 3.78 -7.69
C SER A 22 -1.65 4.83 -6.67
N LEU A 23 -1.74 4.51 -5.38
CA LEU A 23 -1.26 5.38 -4.31
C LEU A 23 0.27 5.58 -4.36
N GLU A 24 1.04 4.55 -4.74
CA GLU A 24 2.49 4.66 -4.92
C GLU A 24 2.88 5.60 -6.08
N ALA A 25 2.10 5.59 -7.17
CA ALA A 25 2.24 6.54 -8.25
C ALA A 25 1.94 7.97 -7.78
N GLU A 26 0.87 8.18 -7.00
CA GLU A 26 0.52 9.48 -6.42
C GLU A 26 1.60 10.01 -5.47
N LEU A 27 2.15 9.16 -4.59
CA LEU A 27 3.25 9.55 -3.71
C LEU A 27 4.49 9.94 -4.52
N THR A 28 4.79 9.21 -5.60
CA THR A 28 5.92 9.52 -6.48
C THR A 28 5.74 10.89 -7.14
N ALA A 29 4.53 11.17 -7.65
CA ALA A 29 4.19 12.47 -8.22
C ALA A 29 4.26 13.60 -7.17
N ALA A 30 3.73 13.39 -5.96
CA ALA A 30 3.77 14.38 -4.87
C ALA A 30 5.20 14.66 -4.39
N LYS A 31 6.07 13.64 -4.34
CA LYS A 31 7.50 13.81 -4.07
C LYS A 31 8.19 14.63 -5.16
N ALA A 32 7.90 14.35 -6.43
CA ALA A 32 8.45 15.11 -7.55
C ALA A 32 8.00 16.58 -7.52
N ALA A 33 6.72 16.84 -7.23
CA ALA A 33 6.18 18.18 -7.09
C ALA A 33 6.85 18.98 -5.95
N TYR A 34 7.06 18.35 -4.78
CA TYR A 34 7.79 18.98 -3.68
C TYR A 34 9.25 19.26 -4.03
N THR A 35 9.93 18.34 -4.71
CA THR A 35 11.32 18.55 -5.17
C THR A 35 11.41 19.70 -6.18
N ALA A 36 10.44 19.81 -7.09
CA ALA A 36 10.41 20.86 -8.10
C ALA A 36 10.02 22.24 -7.53
N ASN A 37 9.16 22.28 -6.52
CA ASN A 37 8.68 23.52 -5.90
C ASN A 37 8.43 23.31 -4.39
N PRO A 38 9.48 23.40 -3.55
CA PRO A 38 9.36 23.13 -2.13
C PRO A 38 8.65 24.29 -1.42
N ASN A 39 7.37 24.12 -1.15
CA ASN A 39 6.54 25.09 -0.47
C ASN A 39 5.53 24.38 0.47
N PRO A 40 4.76 25.12 1.30
CA PRO A 40 3.83 24.51 2.24
C PRO A 40 2.75 23.64 1.60
N GLU A 41 2.27 24.00 0.40
CA GLU A 41 1.22 23.25 -0.31
C GLU A 41 1.75 21.92 -0.85
N THR A 42 2.93 21.93 -1.48
CA THR A 42 3.56 20.70 -1.99
C THR A 42 4.03 19.79 -0.86
N LEU A 43 4.41 20.36 0.30
CA LEU A 43 4.70 19.60 1.51
C LEU A 43 3.43 18.94 2.07
N ALA A 44 2.30 19.66 2.11
CA ALA A 44 1.02 19.12 2.55
C ALA A 44 0.54 17.98 1.64
N ALA A 45 0.61 18.17 0.31
CA ALA A 45 0.26 17.14 -0.66
C ALA A 45 1.14 15.88 -0.52
N LYS A 46 2.45 16.06 -0.33
CA LYS A 46 3.38 14.95 -0.06
C LYS A 46 3.03 14.21 1.24
N ARG A 47 2.67 14.93 2.30
CA ARG A 47 2.28 14.32 3.59
C ARG A 47 0.98 13.53 3.46
N ALA A 48 -0.05 14.12 2.84
CA ALA A 48 -1.31 13.43 2.59
C ALA A 48 -1.11 12.13 1.79
N ALA A 49 -0.30 12.15 0.73
CA ALA A 49 0.01 10.95 -0.05
C ALA A 49 0.77 9.87 0.77
N MET A 50 1.65 10.29 1.69
CA MET A 50 2.33 9.36 2.61
C MET A 50 1.36 8.73 3.61
N ASP A 51 0.43 9.53 4.16
CA ASP A 51 -0.56 9.06 5.12
C ASP A 51 -1.55 8.09 4.46
N ASN A 52 -2.02 8.38 3.23
CA ASN A 52 -2.91 7.49 2.47
C ASN A 52 -2.28 6.12 2.20
N ILE A 53 -1.00 6.05 1.79
CA ILE A 53 -0.29 4.77 1.63
C ILE A 53 -0.17 4.03 2.96
N ARG A 54 0.11 4.76 4.04
CA ARG A 54 0.27 4.16 5.36
C ARG A 54 -1.03 3.53 5.83
N GLU A 55 -2.15 4.22 5.63
CA GLU A 55 -3.49 3.74 5.95
C GLU A 55 -3.86 2.53 5.09
N ALA A 56 -3.69 2.62 3.77
CA ALA A 56 -3.95 1.50 2.87
C ALA A 56 -3.12 0.25 3.23
N ARG A 57 -1.82 0.41 3.52
CA ARG A 57 -0.95 -0.69 4.00
C ARG A 57 -1.32 -1.21 5.38
N SER A 58 -2.01 -0.42 6.20
CA SER A 58 -2.52 -0.86 7.49
C SER A 58 -3.77 -1.70 7.28
N LEU A 59 -4.71 -1.22 6.47
CA LEU A 59 -5.95 -1.92 6.15
C LEU A 59 -5.67 -3.30 5.54
N THR A 60 -4.78 -3.37 4.54
CA THR A 60 -4.40 -4.67 3.94
C THR A 60 -3.75 -5.63 4.93
N ARG A 61 -2.97 -5.15 5.90
CA ARG A 61 -2.38 -6.00 6.95
C ARG A 61 -3.36 -6.42 8.04
N THR A 62 -4.37 -5.62 8.34
CA THR A 62 -5.29 -5.84 9.47
C THR A 62 -6.51 -6.65 9.06
N GLU A 63 -6.96 -6.54 7.81
CA GLU A 63 -8.09 -7.30 7.24
C GLU A 63 -7.74 -8.76 6.88
N GLY A 64 -6.63 -9.30 7.35
CA GLY A 64 -6.30 -10.72 7.15
C GLY A 64 -5.85 -11.06 5.72
N VAL A 65 -5.55 -10.07 4.88
CA VAL A 65 -4.77 -10.25 3.65
C VAL A 65 -3.30 -10.44 4.04
N SER A 66 -3.02 -11.51 4.79
CA SER A 66 -1.67 -12.05 4.81
C SER A 66 -1.44 -12.64 3.43
N VAL A 67 -0.60 -11.97 2.64
CA VAL A 67 0.11 -12.63 1.54
C VAL A 67 0.90 -13.76 2.20
N GLY A 68 0.29 -14.95 2.25
CA GLY A 68 0.95 -16.16 2.68
C GLY A 68 2.04 -16.50 1.68
N GLY A 69 3.29 -16.45 2.14
CA GLY A 69 4.45 -16.87 1.37
C GLY A 69 5.74 -16.34 1.99
N ASP A 70 6.28 -17.11 2.93
CA ASP A 70 7.65 -17.04 3.43
C ASP A 70 8.08 -15.70 4.07
N ALA A 71 7.61 -15.48 5.29
CA ALA A 71 8.49 -14.91 6.30
C ALA A 71 9.60 -15.92 6.62
N TYR A 72 10.60 -16.02 5.72
CA TYR A 72 11.89 -16.64 6.02
C TYR A 72 12.57 -15.74 7.06
N VAL A 73 12.26 -15.97 8.33
CA VAL A 73 13.03 -15.41 9.44
C VAL A 73 14.24 -16.31 9.58
N ASP A 74 15.29 -15.98 8.84
CA ASP A 74 16.61 -16.51 9.12
C ASP A 74 17.07 -15.91 10.45
N LYS A 75 16.88 -16.67 11.52
CA LYS A 75 17.58 -16.44 12.78
C LYS A 75 18.67 -17.49 12.88
N GLU A 76 19.70 -17.30 12.06
CA GLU A 76 21.03 -17.82 12.33
C GLU A 76 21.63 -17.11 13.54
N VAL A 77 22.02 -17.95 14.52
CA VAL A 77 22.97 -17.78 15.65
C VAL A 77 22.54 -16.92 16.85
#